data_AF-A0A1J0LU54-F1
#
_entry.id   AF-A0A1J0LU54-F1
#
_cell.length_a   1.000
_cell.length_b   1.000
_cell.length_c   1.000
_cell.angle_alpha   90.00
_cell.angle_beta   90.00
_cell.angle_gamma   90.00
#
_symmetry.space_group_name_H-M   'P 1'
#
loop_
_entity.id
_entity.type
_entity.pdbx_description
1 polymer ?
#
loop_
_entity_poly.entity_id
_entity_poly.type
_entity_poly.pdbx_seq_one_letter_code
_entity_poly.pdbx_strand_id
1 'polypeptide(L)' 'MPVYVYKGLETGKYYEFEQGFHDEPLKTHPETGEPLKRVITPPAIIFKGSGWHVKDYAKKDASSKSEDAKE' A
#
# COMPACT_ATOMS: atom_id res chain seq x y z
N MET A 1 21.37 -7.12 -6.04
CA MET A 1 20.44 -6.81 -7.14
C MET A 1 19.05 -6.66 -6.53
N PRO A 2 18.28 -5.60 -6.85
CA PRO A 2 16.90 -5.52 -6.39
C PRO A 2 16.03 -6.59 -7.07
N VAL A 3 15.02 -7.06 -6.33
CA VAL A 3 14.00 -7.98 -6.84
C VAL A 3 12.75 -7.18 -7.16
N TYR A 4 12.20 -7.39 -8.34
CA TYR A 4 10.94 -6.79 -8.75
C TYR A 4 9.88 -7.84 -8.98
N VAL A 5 8.65 -7.51 -8.57
CA VAL A 5 7.48 -8.35 -8.77
C VAL A 5 6.84 -7.98 -10.10
N TYR A 6 6.53 -8.99 -10.91
CA TYR A 6 5.79 -8.86 -12.15
C TYR A 6 4.54 -9.72 -12.09
N LYS A 7 3.49 -9.29 -12.79
CA LYS A 7 2.26 -10.05 -12.97
C LYS A 7 2.10 -10.40 -14.44
N GLY A 8 1.88 -11.69 -14.70
CA GLY A 8 1.47 -12.18 -16.01
C GLY A 8 0.07 -11.69 -16.37
N LEU A 9 -0.10 -11.16 -17.58
CA LEU A 9 -1.39 -10.64 -18.04
C LEU A 9 -2.33 -11.74 -18.55
N GLU A 10 -1.81 -12.91 -18.94
CA GLU A 10 -2.60 -14.06 -19.41
C GLU A 10 -2.91 -15.02 -18.27
N THR A 11 -1.92 -15.38 -17.46
CA THR A 11 -2.08 -16.33 -16.35
C THR A 11 -2.47 -15.67 -15.04
N GLY A 12 -2.23 -14.36 -14.89
CA GLY A 12 -2.48 -13.62 -13.66
C GLY A 12 -1.51 -13.93 -12.51
N LYS A 13 -0.51 -14.78 -12.75
CA LYS A 13 0.48 -15.22 -11.74
C LYS A 13 1.49 -14.12 -11.44
N TYR A 14 2.05 -14.17 -10.25
CA TYR A 14 3.12 -13.28 -9.82
C TYR A 14 4.47 -13.98 -9.95
N TYR A 15 5.46 -13.21 -10.40
CA TYR A 15 6.83 -13.65 -10.64
C TYR A 15 7.79 -12.65 -10.00
N GLU A 16 8.92 -13.14 -9.51
CA GLU A 16 9.98 -12.33 -8.92
C GLU A 16 11.22 -12.43 -9.81
N PHE A 17 11.74 -11.28 -10.24
CA PHE A 17 12.95 -11.21 -11.06
C PHE A 17 13.99 -10.31 -10.41
N GLU A 18 15.23 -10.80 -10.33
CA GLU A 18 16.39 -9.97 -10.02
C GLU A 18 16.74 -9.11 -11.22
N GLN A 19 16.82 -7.80 -11.02
CA GLN A 19 17.08 -6.85 -12.10
C GLN A 19 17.93 -5.69 -11.59
N GLY A 20 18.82 -5.14 -12.42
CA GLY A 20 19.58 -3.95 -12.07
C GLY A 20 18.69 -2.72 -11.94
N PHE A 21 19.10 -1.75 -11.12
CA PHE A 21 18.32 -0.52 -10.94
C PHE A 21 18.19 0.31 -12.22
N HIS A 22 19.18 0.24 -13.12
CA HIS A 22 19.21 0.95 -14.40
C HIS A 22 18.73 0.12 -15.58
N ASP A 23 18.32 -1.13 -15.35
CA ASP A 23 17.88 -2.01 -16.42
C ASP A 23 16.44 -1.70 -16.82
N GLU A 24 16.12 -1.89 -18.10
CA GLU A 24 14.75 -1.73 -18.58
C GLU A 24 13.82 -2.82 -18.03
N PRO A 25 12.58 -2.51 -17.62
CA PRO A 25 11.65 -3.50 -17.10
C PRO A 25 11.35 -4.63 -18.10
N LEU A 26 11.23 -5.85 -17.58
CA LEU A 26 10.85 -7.02 -18.37
C LEU A 26 9.40 -6.86 -18.89
N LYS A 27 9.24 -6.92 -20.22
CA LYS A 27 7.92 -6.85 -20.88
C LYS A 27 7.32 -8.23 -21.14
N THR A 28 8.16 -9.26 -21.20
CA THR A 28 7.77 -10.63 -21.54
C THR A 28 8.48 -11.61 -20.61
N HIS A 29 7.80 -12.70 -20.25
CA HIS A 29 8.36 -13.74 -19.41
C HIS A 29 9.42 -14.54 -20.21
N PRO A 30 10.64 -14.74 -19.68
CA PRO A 30 11.74 -15.36 -20.42
C PRO A 30 11.47 -16.83 -20.80
N GLU A 31 10.67 -17.56 -20.01
CA GLU A 31 10.39 -18.99 -20.28
C GLU A 31 9.10 -19.25 -21.06
N THR A 32 8.09 -18.39 -20.92
CA THR A 32 6.75 -18.63 -21.46
C THR A 32 6.40 -17.67 -22.58
N GLY A 33 7.11 -16.54 -22.71
CA GLY A 33 6.80 -15.47 -23.65
C GLY A 33 5.59 -14.61 -23.26
N GLU A 34 4.93 -14.91 -22.15
CA GLU A 34 3.74 -14.20 -21.70
C GLU A 34 4.04 -12.70 -21.43
N PRO A 35 3.15 -11.77 -21.84
CA PRO A 35 3.30 -10.37 -21.49
C PRO A 35 3.22 -10.13 -19.97
N LEU A 36 4.20 -9.40 -19.45
CA LEU A 36 4.36 -9.08 -18.03
C LEU A 36 4.10 -7.60 -17.75
N LYS A 37 3.58 -7.32 -16.56
CA LYS A 37 3.48 -5.97 -16.01
C LYS A 37 4.15 -5.91 -14.64
N ARG A 38 5.07 -4.97 -14.46
CA ARG A 38 5.71 -4.72 -13.16
C ARG A 38 4.67 -4.24 -12.14
N VAL A 39 4.65 -4.86 -10.98
CA VAL A 39 3.74 -4.56 -9.87
C VAL A 39 4.53 -3.90 -8.76
N ILE A 40 4.06 -2.72 -8.34
CA ILE A 40 4.57 -2.04 -7.15
C ILE A 40 3.65 -2.43 -6.01
N THR A 41 4.14 -3.27 -5.10
CA THR A 41 3.41 -3.65 -3.90
C THR A 41 3.63 -2.61 -2.80
N PRO A 42 2.57 -2.22 -2.06
CA PRO A 42 2.76 -1.37 -0.89
C PRO A 42 3.59 -2.12 0.15
N PRO A 43 4.52 -1.45 0.85
CA PRO A 43 5.24 -2.07 1.95
C PRO A 43 4.28 -2.48 3.06
N ALA A 44 4.58 -3.59 3.74
CA ALA A 44 3.85 -3.96 4.94
C ALA A 44 4.12 -2.92 6.04
N ILE A 45 3.09 -2.20 6.48
CA ILE A 45 3.19 -1.25 7.59
C ILE A 45 2.94 -2.00 8.88
N ILE A 46 3.95 -2.09 9.75
CA ILE A 46 3.81 -2.71 11.07
C ILE A 46 3.83 -1.60 12.13
N PHE A 47 2.68 -1.36 12.76
CA PHE A 47 2.57 -0.46 13.90
C PHE A 47 2.98 -1.20 15.19
N LYS A 48 4.27 -1.16 15.54
CA LYS A 48 4.74 -1.62 16.86
C LYS A 48 4.97 -0.41 17.76
N GLY A 49 4.04 -0.17 18.68
CA GLY A 49 4.13 0.83 19.74
C GLY A 49 2.75 1.15 20.30
N SER A 50 2.61 1.25 21.62
CA SER A 50 1.39 1.69 22.32
C SER A 50 1.07 3.18 22.13
N GLY A 51 1.70 3.85 21.16
CA GLY A 51 1.82 5.30 21.07
C GLY A 51 1.36 5.89 19.74
N TRP A 52 0.20 5.45 19.23
CA TRP A 52 -0.55 6.26 18.27
C TRP A 52 -1.04 7.52 19.00
N HIS A 53 -0.19 8.53 19.10
CA HIS A 53 -0.58 9.84 19.63
C HIS A 53 -1.54 10.47 18.62
N VAL A 54 -2.84 10.42 18.94
CA VAL A 54 -3.79 11.40 18.42
C VAL A 54 -3.39 12.74 19.04
N LYS A 55 -2.47 13.46 18.38
CA LYS A 55 -2.05 14.81 18.77
C LYS A 55 -2.87 15.88 18.05
N ASP A 56 -4.14 15.60 17.78
CA ASP A 56 -5.11 16.61 17.33
C ASP A 56 -6.24 16.71 18.36
N TYR A 57 -5.88 17.20 19.56
CA TYR A 57 -6.85 17.94 20.35
C TYR A 57 -7.11 19.27 19.63
N ALA A 58 -8.04 19.27 18.68
CA ALA A 58 -8.75 20.50 18.36
C ALA A 58 -9.71 20.80 19.51
N LYS A 59 -9.21 21.46 20.57
CA LYS A 59 -10.10 22.23 21.43
C LYS A 59 -10.69 23.36 20.58
N LYS A 60 -11.97 23.25 20.23
CA LYS A 60 -12.84 24.41 20.04
C LYS A 60 -14.22 24.10 20.58
N ASP A 61 -14.51 24.66 21.75
CA ASP A 61 -15.84 24.96 22.25
C ASP A 61 -16.75 25.51 21.14
N ALA A 62 -17.96 24.95 21.01
CA ALA A 62 -19.21 25.70 20.88
C ALA A 62 -20.42 24.76 20.71
N SER A 63 -21.32 24.83 21.70
CA SER A 63 -22.78 24.72 21.57
C SER A 63 -23.39 23.49 20.90
N SER A 64 -23.95 22.59 21.72
CA SER A 64 -25.27 22.01 21.44
C SER A 64 -26.05 21.87 22.75
N LYS A 65 -27.10 22.66 22.82
CA LYS A 65 -28.12 22.79 23.85
C LYS A 65 -29.18 21.71 23.60
N SER A 66 -29.50 20.91 24.61
CA SER A 66 -30.70 20.06 24.68
C SER A 66 -30.88 19.67 26.15
N GLU A 67 -31.61 20.49 26.92
CA GLU A 67 -33.00 20.24 27.32
C GLU A 67 -33.12 19.05 28.28
N ASP A 68 -33.14 19.37 29.57
CA ASP A 68 -33.78 18.57 30.61
C ASP A 68 -34.76 19.50 31.33
N ALA A 69 -36.03 19.37 30.99
CA ALA A 69 -37.14 20.00 31.67
C ALA A 69 -37.44 19.20 32.94
N LYS A 70 -37.35 19.87 34.08
CA LYS A 70 -37.72 19.35 35.39
C LYS A 70 -39.07 19.93 35.77
N GLU A 71 -40.12 19.12 35.74
CA GLU A 71 -41.13 18.96 36.80
C GLU A 71 -41.95 17.68 36.56
#